data_AF-M1D6U3-F1
#
_entry.id   AF-M1D6U3-F1
#
_cell.length_a   1.000
_cell.length_b   1.000
_cell.length_c   1.000
_cell.angle_alpha   90.00
_cell.angle_beta   90.00
_cell.angle_gamma   90.00
#
_symmetry.space_group_name_H-M   'P 1'
#
loop_
_entity.id
_entity.type
_entity.pdbx_description
1 polymer ?
#
loop_
_entity_poly.entity_id
_entity_poly.type
_entity_poly.pdbx_seq_one_letter_code
_entity_poly.pdbx_strand_id
1 'polypeptide(L)' 'MQYYFLSQELWDIIGGSDTTPPTDAEAANRWKVKAGKAMYALTVTNDDKFLQQIKNAKTPKEAWDTLATIFTKKNDVR' A
#
# COMPACT_ATOMS: atom_id res chain seq x y z
N MET A 1 -8.77 3.94 -6.14
CA MET A 1 -8.00 3.35 -5.02
C MET A 1 -7.44 4.41 -4.08
N GLN A 2 -6.73 5.44 -4.56
CA GLN A 2 -6.13 6.48 -3.72
C GLN A 2 -7.12 7.16 -2.74
N TYR A 3 -8.31 7.53 -3.20
CA TYR A 3 -9.36 8.12 -2.33
C TYR A 3 -9.88 7.19 -1.22
N TYR A 4 -9.82 5.87 -1.42
CA TYR A 4 -10.22 4.89 -0.40
C TYR A 4 -9.18 4.80 0.72
N PHE A 5 -7.90 4.88 0.39
CA PHE A 5 -6.82 4.92 1.39
C PHE A 5 -6.76 6.27 2.12
N LEU A 6 -7.08 7.37 1.44
CA LEU A 6 -7.22 8.69 2.05
C LEU A 6 -8.37 8.72 3.07
N SER A 7 -9.54 8.16 2.75
CA SER A 7 -10.68 8.14 3.66
C SER A 7 -10.49 7.23 4.88
N GLN A 8 -9.55 6.28 4.81
CA GLN A 8 -9.21 5.37 5.91
C GLN A 8 -7.99 5.84 6.72
N GLU A 9 -7.43 7.03 6.42
CA GLU A 9 -6.16 7.51 6.99
C GLU A 9 -4.98 6.53 6.79
N LEU A 10 -5.09 5.71 5.76
CA LEU A 10 -4.08 4.72 5.37
C LEU A 10 -3.12 5.30 4.33
N TRP A 11 -3.42 6.45 3.73
CA TRP A 11 -2.53 7.06 2.74
C TRP A 11 -1.16 7.42 3.31
N ASP A 12 -1.11 7.83 4.59
CA ASP A 12 0.13 8.33 5.21
C ASP A 12 1.24 7.28 5.23
N ILE A 13 0.87 6.01 5.43
CA ILE A 13 1.80 4.87 5.49
C ILE A 13 2.15 4.27 4.11
N ILE A 14 1.41 4.63 3.06
CA ILE A 14 1.59 4.08 1.71
C ILE A 14 2.33 5.09 0.82
N GLY A 15 1.90 6.35 0.85
CA GLY A 15 2.43 7.42 0.00
C GLY A 15 2.62 8.76 0.71
N GLY A 16 2.41 8.83 2.03
CA GLY A 16 2.63 10.03 2.84
C GLY A 16 3.94 10.02 3.61
N SER A 17 3.94 10.70 4.76
CA SER A 17 5.15 11.00 5.54
C SER A 17 5.56 9.82 6.41
N ASP A 18 4.59 9.02 6.85
CA ASP A 18 4.76 7.87 7.75
C ASP A 18 5.04 6.58 6.96
N THR A 19 5.79 6.63 5.85
CA THR A 19 6.04 5.42 5.02
C THR A 19 7.09 4.48 5.59
N THR A 20 7.83 4.91 6.61
CA THR A 20 8.82 4.13 7.34
C THR A 20 8.36 3.89 8.77
N PRO A 21 8.60 2.69 9.33
CA PRO A 21 8.27 2.44 10.72
C PRO A 21 9.05 3.41 11.62
N PRO A 22 8.37 4.12 12.55
CA PRO A 22 9.04 4.98 13.51
C PRO A 22 9.95 4.17 14.43
N THR A 23 10.96 4.83 15.00
CA THR A 23 11.96 4.19 15.88
C THR A 23 11.36 3.80 17.24
N ASP A 24 10.29 4.49 17.66
CA ASP A 24 9.56 4.19 18.88
C ASP A 24 8.76 2.88 18.74
N ALA A 25 8.87 1.99 19.73
CA ALA A 25 8.26 0.66 19.67
C ALA A 25 6.73 0.71 19.68
N GLU A 26 6.12 1.67 20.39
CA GLU A 26 4.67 1.81 20.48
C GLU A 26 4.11 2.39 19.18
N ALA A 27 4.77 3.41 18.63
CA ALA A 27 4.47 3.98 17.33
C ALA A 27 4.68 2.96 16.20
N ALA A 28 5.74 2.14 16.26
CA ALA A 28 6.01 1.09 15.28
C ALA A 28 4.92 0.01 15.28
N ASN A 29 4.36 -0.31 16.45
CA ASN A 29 3.27 -1.26 16.56
C ASN A 29 1.98 -0.70 15.95
N ARG A 30 1.65 0.57 16.25
CA ARG A 30 0.53 1.29 15.62
C ARG A 30 0.70 1.38 14.10
N TRP A 31 1.92 1.65 13.64
CA TRP A 31 2.29 1.68 12.23
C TRP A 31 2.07 0.32 11.56
N LYS A 32 2.54 -0.78 12.19
CA LYS A 32 2.34 -2.15 11.67
C LYS A 32 0.86 -2.51 11.54
N VAL A 33 0.01 -2.10 12.49
CA VAL A 33 -1.44 -2.34 12.41
C VAL A 33 -2.06 -1.59 11.23
N LYS A 34 -1.69 -0.32 11.02
CA LYS A 34 -2.14 0.45 9.84
C LYS A 34 -1.60 -0.18 8.54
N ALA A 35 -0.33 -0.57 8.52
CA ALA A 35 0.33 -1.21 7.38
C ALA A 35 -0.36 -2.53 6.99
N GLY A 36 -0.73 -3.34 7.98
CA GLY A 36 -1.51 -4.56 7.77
C GLY A 36 -2.90 -4.28 7.21
N LYS A 37 -3.61 -3.27 7.72
CA LYS A 37 -4.91 -2.84 7.17
C LYS A 37 -4.79 -2.35 5.73
N ALA A 38 -3.77 -1.56 5.42
CA ALA A 38 -3.51 -1.10 4.06
C ALA A 38 -3.22 -2.28 3.12
N MET A 39 -2.34 -3.21 3.50
CA MET A 39 -2.09 -4.41 2.73
C MET A 39 -3.35 -5.25 2.54
N TYR A 40 -4.15 -5.44 3.59
CA TYR A 40 -5.39 -6.20 3.49
C TYR A 40 -6.41 -5.55 2.55
N ALA A 41 -6.57 -4.22 2.63
CA ALA A 41 -7.41 -3.49 1.70
C ALA A 41 -6.88 -3.61 0.27
N LEU A 42 -5.56 -3.51 0.06
CA LEU A 42 -4.94 -3.74 -1.25
C LEU A 42 -5.18 -5.16 -1.74
N THR A 43 -5.12 -6.17 -0.89
CA THR A 43 -5.33 -7.55 -1.34
C THR A 43 -6.81 -7.85 -1.60
N VAL A 44 -7.73 -7.35 -0.78
CA VAL A 44 -9.16 -7.64 -0.93
C VAL A 44 -9.81 -6.88 -2.09
N THR A 45 -9.30 -5.71 -2.43
CA THR A 45 -9.89 -4.85 -3.49
C THR A 45 -9.28 -5.07 -4.87
N ASN A 46 -8.18 -5.81 -4.99
CA ASN A 46 -7.52 -6.07 -6.27
C ASN A 46 -7.63 -7.54 -6.68
N ASP A 47 -7.80 -7.77 -8.00
CA ASP A 47 -7.78 -9.12 -8.59
C ASP A 47 -6.51 -9.91 -8.29
N ASP A 48 -6.61 -11.23 -8.39
CA ASP A 48 -5.54 -12.20 -8.16
C ASP A 48 -4.25 -11.90 -8.94
N LYS A 49 -4.37 -11.34 -10.15
CA LYS A 49 -3.20 -10.94 -10.95
C LYS A 49 -2.36 -9.86 -10.27
N PHE A 50 -2.99 -8.95 -9.53
CA PHE A 50 -2.33 -7.87 -8.81
C PHE A 50 -1.76 -8.38 -7.49
N LEU A 51 -2.46 -9.32 -6.85
CA LEU A 51 -1.96 -10.05 -5.67
C LEU A 51 -0.61 -10.71 -5.96
N GLN A 52 -0.47 -11.37 -7.12
CA GLN A 52 0.80 -11.99 -7.49
C GLN A 52 1.94 -10.99 -7.67
N GLN A 53 1.64 -9.75 -8.07
CA GLN A 53 2.64 -8.70 -8.27
C GLN A 53 3.09 -8.10 -6.94
N ILE A 54 2.17 -7.90 -5.99
CA ILE A 54 2.49 -7.39 -4.66
C ILE A 54 2.93 -8.47 -3.66
N LYS A 55 2.83 -9.76 -4.02
CA LYS A 55 3.28 -10.88 -3.18
C LYS A 55 4.74 -10.77 -2.75
N ASN A 56 5.58 -10.18 -3.61
CA ASN A 56 7.01 -10.00 -3.32
C ASN A 56 7.33 -8.70 -2.57
N ALA A 57 6.34 -7.81 -2.41
CA ALA A 57 6.53 -6.56 -1.70
C ALA A 57 6.62 -6.82 -0.20
N LYS A 58 7.68 -6.27 0.43
CA LYS A 58 7.88 -6.40 1.88
C LYS A 58 7.20 -5.28 2.66
N THR A 59 6.87 -4.18 1.97
CA THR A 59 6.25 -3.00 2.55
C THR A 59 4.95 -2.61 1.82
N PRO A 60 3.99 -1.97 2.51
CA PRO A 60 2.77 -1.47 1.87
C PRO A 60 3.08 -0.46 0.75
N LYS A 61 4.16 0.32 0.93
CA LYS A 61 4.67 1.25 -0.07
C LYS A 61 5.16 0.55 -1.33
N GLU A 62 5.99 -0.48 -1.23
CA GLU A 62 6.43 -1.27 -2.39
C GLU A 62 5.24 -1.94 -3.11
N ALA A 63 4.28 -2.47 -2.35
CA ALA A 63 3.08 -3.07 -2.92
C ALA A 63 2.29 -2.02 -3.72
N TRP A 64 2.10 -0.84 -3.14
CA TRP A 64 1.41 0.27 -3.81
C TRP A 64 2.16 0.80 -5.01
N ASP A 65 3.47 0.99 -4.93
CA ASP A 65 4.30 1.48 -6.04
C ASP A 65 4.26 0.52 -7.23
N THR A 66 4.28 -0.79 -6.96
CA THR A 66 4.10 -1.85 -7.96
C THR A 66 2.72 -1.75 -8.62
N LEU A 67 1.65 -1.57 -7.82
CA LEU A 67 0.30 -1.39 -8.35
C LEU A 67 0.17 -0.11 -9.17
N ALA A 68 0.69 1.01 -8.68
CA ALA A 68 0.70 2.29 -9.36
C ALA A 68 1.44 2.20 -10.70
N THR A 69 2.57 1.48 -10.74
CA THR A 69 3.33 1.21 -11.96
C THR A 69 2.51 0.39 -12.97
N ILE A 70 1.80 -0.65 -12.52
CA ILE A 70 0.94 -1.47 -13.40
C ILE A 70 -0.23 -0.65 -13.95
N PHE A 71 -0.87 0.15 -13.10
CA PHE A 71 -1.97 1.04 -13.53
C PHE A 71 -1.48 2.12 -14.50
N THR A 72 -0.28 2.67 -14.28
CA THR A 72 0.33 3.67 -15.17
C THR A 72 0.72 3.06 -16.52
N LYS A 73 1.41 1.90 -16.52
CA LYS A 73 1.81 1.20 -17.75
C LYS A 73 0.61 0.79 -18.62
N LYS A 74 -0.53 0.47 -18.02
CA LYS A 74 -1.75 0.15 -18.77
C LYS A 74 -2.38 1.36 -19.47
N ASN A 75 -2.11 2.57 -19.00
CA ASN A 75 -2.55 3.79 -19.67
C ASN A 75 -1.62 4.23 -20.82
N ASP A 76 -0.40 3.69 -20.88
CA ASP A 76 0.61 4.03 -21.90
C ASP A 76 0.45 3.21 -23.20
N VAL A 77 -0.41 2.18 -23.19
CA VAL A 77 -0.79 1.45 -24.41
C VAL A 77 -1.92 2.20 -25.11
N ARG A 78 -1.59 3.32 -25.76
CA ARG A 78 -2.48 4.03 -26.68
C ARG A 78 -1.80 4.26 -28.03
#